data_AF-A0A1Y2WBX6-F1
#
_entry.id   AF-A0A1Y2WBX6-F1
#
_cell.length_a   1.000
_cell.length_b   1.000
_cell.length_c   1.000
_cell.angle_alpha   90.00
_cell.angle_beta   90.00
_cell.angle_gamma   90.00
#
_symmetry.space_group_name_H-M   'P 1'
#
loop_
_entity.id
_entity.type
_entity.pdbx_description
1 polymer ?
#
loop_
_entity_poly.entity_id
_entity_poly.type
_entity_poly.pdbx_seq_one_letter_code
_entity_poly.pdbx_strand_id
1 'polypeptide(L)'
;MVRIKERYLLVKILYPHDLGSRSELPDVVVINQPTTDQLNASALLRAIRAEVASLFGDYGSGALTLLFLLVKYLSPATSTFILKISRSSYRLVWSALTFMNFIPVRGGKPCVFRVVHVSGTMRKVEEEAIRRARSLI
;
A
#
# COMPACT_ATOMS: atom_id res chain seq x y z
N MET A 1 -25.74 11.26 -17.30
CA MET A 1 -24.42 11.92 -17.14
C MET A 1 -23.39 10.89 -16.68
N VAL A 2 -22.41 10.55 -17.51
CA VAL A 2 -21.40 9.50 -17.24
C VAL A 2 -20.13 10.15 -16.69
N ARG A 3 -19.58 9.63 -15.59
CA ARG A 3 -18.31 10.08 -15.02
C ARG A 3 -17.41 8.90 -14.71
N ILE A 4 -16.09 9.08 -14.87
CA ILE A 4 -15.10 8.08 -14.45
C ILE A 4 -15.18 7.89 -12.94
N LYS A 5 -15.15 6.64 -12.48
CA LYS A 5 -15.24 6.29 -11.06
C LYS A 5 -13.90 5.74 -10.59
N GLU A 6 -13.41 6.32 -9.51
CA GLU A 6 -12.12 5.97 -8.90
C GLU A 6 -12.33 5.24 -7.57
N ARG A 7 -11.28 4.60 -7.11
CA ARG A 7 -11.16 3.96 -5.79
C ARG A 7 -9.87 4.40 -5.13
N TYR A 8 -9.96 4.61 -3.83
CA TYR A 8 -8.86 4.99 -2.96
C TYR A 8 -8.61 3.84 -2.00
N LEU A 9 -7.38 3.31 -2.01
CA LEU A 9 -6.96 2.22 -1.13
C LEU A 9 -6.05 2.80 -0.06
N LEU A 10 -6.41 2.60 1.21
CA LEU A 10 -5.53 2.82 2.34
C LEU A 10 -4.74 1.55 2.58
N VAL A 11 -3.41 1.66 2.53
CA VAL A 11 -2.52 0.52 2.69
C VAL A 11 -1.52 0.81 3.80
N LYS A 12 -1.25 -0.19 4.62
CA LYS A 12 -0.25 -0.15 5.68
C LYS A 12 0.78 -1.25 5.45
N ILE A 13 2.06 -0.89 5.56
CA ILE A 13 3.18 -1.80 5.47
C ILE A 13 3.45 -2.31 6.89
N LEU A 14 3.47 -3.63 7.05
CA LEU A 14 3.69 -4.32 8.32
C LEU A 14 4.98 -5.14 8.25
N TYR A 15 5.64 -5.30 9.39
CA TYR A 15 6.92 -6.00 9.49
C TYR A 15 6.86 -7.15 10.50
N PRO A 16 6.20 -8.27 10.14
CA PRO A 16 6.01 -9.38 11.06
C PRO A 16 7.30 -10.18 11.31
N HIS A 17 8.28 -10.13 10.41
CA HIS A 17 9.53 -10.90 10.56
C HIS A 17 10.42 -10.43 11.71
N ASP A 18 10.18 -9.22 12.22
CA ASP A 18 10.90 -8.67 13.37
C ASP A 18 10.25 -9.06 14.71
N LEU A 19 9.13 -9.80 14.69
CA LEU A 19 8.48 -10.34 15.89
C LEU A 19 9.44 -11.26 16.67
N GLY A 20 9.56 -11.02 17.98
CA GLY A 20 10.49 -11.75 18.84
C GLY A 20 11.95 -11.27 18.78
N SER A 21 12.31 -10.36 17.87
CA SER A 21 13.67 -9.77 17.84
C SER A 21 13.95 -8.83 19.01
N ARG A 22 12.89 -8.25 19.59
CA ARG A 22 12.95 -7.29 20.70
C ARG A 22 11.96 -7.69 21.79
N SER A 23 12.44 -8.38 22.82
CA SER A 23 11.62 -8.80 23.97
C SER A 23 11.10 -7.63 24.82
N GLU A 24 11.68 -6.43 24.67
CA GLU A 24 11.38 -5.26 25.50
C GLU A 24 10.20 -4.43 24.99
N LEU A 25 9.74 -4.67 23.75
CA LEU A 25 8.69 -3.88 23.11
C LEU A 25 7.44 -4.72 22.86
N PRO A 26 6.23 -4.14 23.00
CA PRO A 26 5.00 -4.80 22.60
C PRO A 26 5.00 -5.14 21.11
N ASP A 27 4.45 -6.31 20.75
CA ASP A 27 4.36 -6.79 19.36
C ASP A 27 3.74 -5.76 18.40
N VAL A 28 2.77 -4.98 18.89
CA VAL A 28 2.11 -3.94 18.10
C VAL A 28 3.11 -2.86 17.64
N VAL A 29 4.07 -2.49 18.48
CA VAL A 29 5.08 -1.48 18.13
C VAL A 29 6.07 -2.06 17.12
N VAL A 30 6.49 -3.30 17.33
CA VAL A 30 7.44 -4.01 16.46
C VAL A 30 6.89 -4.16 15.05
N ILE A 31 5.63 -4.60 14.91
CA ILE A 31 4.99 -4.79 13.61
C ILE A 31 4.84 -3.46 12.85
N ASN A 32 4.59 -2.37 13.56
CA ASN A 32 4.28 -1.05 12.99
C ASN A 32 5.51 -0.14 12.89
N GLN A 33 6.71 -0.71 12.77
CA GLN A 33 7.94 0.06 12.65
C GLN A 33 7.94 1.01 11.42
N PRO A 34 8.65 2.14 11.51
CA PRO A 34 8.82 3.05 10.39
C PRO A 34 9.59 2.38 9.25
N THR A 35 9.18 2.72 8.03
CA THR A 35 9.89 2.31 6.82
C THR A 35 11.06 3.27 6.58
N THR A 36 12.18 2.75 6.06
CA THR A 36 13.34 3.56 5.68
C THR A 36 12.97 4.68 4.71
N ASP A 37 13.56 5.87 4.89
CA ASP A 37 13.30 7.08 4.09
C ASP A 37 13.64 6.96 2.59
N GLN A 38 14.27 5.86 2.18
CA GLN A 38 14.58 5.57 0.78
C GLN A 38 13.35 5.12 -0.03
N LEU A 39 12.21 4.84 0.63
CA LEU A 39 10.99 4.44 -0.06
C LEU A 39 10.36 5.63 -0.80
N ASN A 40 10.51 5.64 -2.12
CA ASN A 40 9.93 6.63 -3.00
C ASN A 40 8.59 6.17 -3.60
N ALA A 41 7.68 7.11 -3.83
CA ALA A 41 6.39 6.85 -4.48
C ALA A 41 6.54 6.23 -5.89
N SER A 42 7.55 6.68 -6.65
CA SER A 42 7.85 6.15 -7.99
C SER A 42 8.33 4.70 -7.94
N ALA A 43 9.17 4.35 -6.96
CA ALA A 43 9.66 3.01 -6.73
C ALA A 43 8.50 2.06 -6.36
N LEU A 44 7.60 2.52 -5.50
CA LEU A 44 6.39 1.79 -5.12
C LEU A 44 5.48 1.53 -6.33
N LEU A 45 5.22 2.55 -7.16
CA LEU A 45 4.42 2.40 -8.38
C LEU A 45 5.05 1.41 -9.37
N ARG A 46 6.37 1.48 -9.56
CA ARG A 46 7.09 0.55 -10.44
C ARG A 46 6.98 -0.89 -9.93
N ALA A 47 7.15 -1.10 -8.64
CA ALA A 47 7.05 -2.43 -8.04
C ALA A 47 5.64 -3.01 -8.14
N ILE A 48 4.60 -2.23 -7.82
CA ILE A 48 3.21 -2.66 -7.99
C ILE A 48 2.93 -3.07 -9.44
N ARG A 49 3.43 -2.31 -10.42
CA ARG A 49 3.25 -2.65 -11.84
C ARG A 49 3.99 -3.92 -12.22
N ALA A 50 5.22 -4.09 -11.76
CA ALA A 50 6.00 -5.31 -12.00
C ALA A 50 5.30 -6.55 -11.43
N GLU A 51 4.72 -6.45 -10.23
CA GLU A 51 3.97 -7.54 -9.61
C GLU A 51 2.67 -7.83 -10.34
N VAL A 52 1.95 -6.79 -10.79
CA VAL A 52 0.75 -7.00 -11.60
C VAL A 52 1.10 -7.67 -12.93
N ALA A 53 2.20 -7.28 -13.57
CA ALA A 53 2.70 -7.93 -14.78
C ALA A 53 3.08 -9.39 -14.53
N SER A 54 3.71 -9.68 -13.38
CA SER A 54 4.08 -11.03 -12.96
C SER A 54 2.85 -11.92 -12.74
N LEU A 55 1.83 -11.42 -12.06
CA LEU A 55 0.64 -12.20 -11.69
C LEU A 55 -0.40 -12.31 -12.81
N PHE A 56 -0.56 -11.27 -13.63
CA PHE A 56 -1.66 -11.14 -14.59
C PHE A 56 -1.20 -10.94 -16.03
N GLY A 57 0.12 -10.95 -16.28
CA GLY A 57 0.72 -10.80 -17.60
C GLY A 57 0.41 -9.46 -18.27
N ASP A 58 0.32 -9.50 -19.59
CA ASP A 58 0.07 -8.33 -20.44
C ASP A 58 -1.33 -7.75 -20.23
N TYR A 59 -2.31 -8.60 -19.90
CA TYR A 59 -3.66 -8.15 -19.59
C TYR A 59 -3.68 -7.23 -18.36
N GLY A 60 -3.04 -7.65 -17.26
CA GLY A 60 -2.96 -6.83 -16.05
C GLY A 60 -2.18 -5.54 -16.29
N SER A 61 -1.09 -5.63 -17.05
CA SER A 61 -0.26 -4.48 -17.43
C SER A 61 -1.04 -3.46 -18.27
N GLY A 62 -1.83 -3.92 -19.24
CA GLY A 62 -2.69 -3.07 -20.07
C GLY A 62 -3.87 -2.48 -19.30
N ALA A 63 -4.44 -3.22 -18.36
CA ALA A 63 -5.54 -2.76 -17.49
C ALA A 63 -5.11 -1.67 -16.51
N LEU A 64 -3.80 -1.50 -16.26
CA LEU A 64 -3.22 -0.47 -15.42
C LEU A 64 -2.59 0.65 -16.25
N THR A 65 -3.44 1.51 -16.81
CA THR A 65 -2.94 2.74 -17.44
C THR A 65 -2.27 3.65 -16.40
N LEU A 66 -1.15 4.28 -16.79
CA LEU A 66 -0.37 5.20 -15.96
C LEU A 66 -1.21 6.32 -15.31
N LEU A 67 -2.27 6.75 -15.99
CA LEU A 67 -3.16 7.82 -15.52
C LEU A 67 -4.01 7.41 -14.31
N PHE A 68 -4.30 6.11 -14.16
CA PHE A 68 -5.27 5.64 -13.17
C PHE A 68 -4.63 5.15 -11.88
N LEU A 69 -3.36 4.74 -11.89
CA LEU A 69 -2.63 4.28 -10.69
C LEU A 69 -1.66 5.35 -10.21
N LEU A 70 -2.01 6.03 -9.11
CA LEU A 70 -1.23 7.12 -8.52
C LEU A 70 -1.12 6.97 -7.01
N VAL A 71 0.06 7.23 -6.45
CA VAL A 71 0.26 7.39 -5.00
C VAL A 71 -0.14 8.81 -4.64
N LYS A 72 -1.15 8.96 -3.79
CA LYS A 72 -1.64 10.27 -3.31
C LYS A 72 -0.98 10.71 -2.02
N TYR A 73 -0.62 9.74 -1.19
CA TYR A 73 0.01 9.97 0.10
C TYR A 73 0.95 8.82 0.38
N LEU A 74 2.11 9.11 0.94
CA LEU A 74 3.08 8.14 1.42
C LEU A 74 3.76 8.75 2.66
N SER A 75 3.73 8.02 3.76
CA SER A 75 4.43 8.38 4.99
C SER A 75 5.34 7.22 5.41
N PRO A 76 6.67 7.37 5.27
CA PRO A 76 7.63 6.37 5.75
C PRO A 76 7.55 6.20 7.27
N ALA A 77 7.34 7.29 8.03
CA ALA A 77 7.25 7.28 9.49
C ALA A 77 6.12 6.39 10.04
N THR A 78 4.96 6.39 9.37
CA THR A 78 3.82 5.55 9.79
C THR A 78 3.68 4.28 8.95
N SER A 79 4.55 4.10 7.94
CA SER A 79 4.48 3.00 6.99
C SER A 79 3.10 2.90 6.30
N THR A 80 2.44 4.04 6.05
CA THR A 80 1.12 4.10 5.41
C THR A 80 1.15 4.85 4.09
N PHE A 81 0.31 4.45 3.15
CA PHE A 81 0.12 5.15 1.90
C PHE A 81 -1.30 5.02 1.37
N ILE A 82 -1.68 5.96 0.51
CA ILE A 82 -2.98 6.00 -0.17
C ILE A 82 -2.76 5.90 -1.67
N LEU A 83 -3.37 4.90 -2.30
CA LEU A 83 -3.40 4.75 -3.76
C LEU A 83 -4.72 5.24 -4.33
N LYS A 84 -4.66 5.95 -5.44
CA LYS A 84 -5.78 6.23 -6.33
C LYS A 84 -5.72 5.25 -7.51
N ILE A 85 -6.84 4.59 -7.80
CA ILE A 85 -6.98 3.52 -8.80
C ILE A 85 -8.33 3.66 -9.54
N SER A 86 -8.42 3.19 -10.79
CA SER A 86 -9.71 2.99 -11.45
C SER A 86 -10.58 1.96 -10.72
N ARG A 87 -11.90 2.16 -10.71
CA ARG A 87 -12.85 1.19 -10.15
C ARG A 87 -12.82 -0.17 -10.87
N SER A 88 -12.43 -0.21 -12.15
CA SER A 88 -12.35 -1.49 -12.88
C SER A 88 -11.19 -2.36 -12.39
N SER A 89 -10.04 -1.74 -12.09
CA SER A 89 -8.76 -2.43 -11.92
C SER A 89 -8.29 -2.53 -10.46
N TYR A 90 -9.05 -2.00 -9.49
CA TYR A 90 -8.61 -1.97 -8.08
C TYR A 90 -8.38 -3.36 -7.47
N ARG A 91 -9.11 -4.39 -7.93
CA ARG A 91 -8.95 -5.77 -7.44
C ARG A 91 -7.61 -6.36 -7.85
N LEU A 92 -7.14 -6.08 -9.07
CA LEU A 92 -5.83 -6.52 -9.57
C LEU A 92 -4.69 -5.93 -8.74
N VAL A 93 -4.79 -4.64 -8.40
CA VAL A 93 -3.80 -3.98 -7.56
C VAL A 93 -3.87 -4.49 -6.12
N TRP A 94 -5.06 -4.72 -5.57
CA TRP A 94 -5.21 -5.31 -4.23
C TRP A 94 -4.53 -6.68 -4.18
N SER A 95 -4.82 -7.58 -5.12
CA SER A 95 -4.17 -8.88 -5.16
C SER A 95 -2.65 -8.75 -5.28
N ALA A 96 -2.15 -7.88 -6.15
CA ALA A 96 -0.70 -7.67 -6.29
C ALA A 96 -0.07 -7.18 -4.99
N LEU A 97 -0.69 -6.22 -4.29
CA LEU A 97 -0.23 -5.79 -2.96
C LEU A 97 -0.19 -6.95 -1.96
N THR A 98 -1.13 -7.89 -2.04
CA THR A 98 -1.18 -9.04 -1.11
C THR A 98 -0.02 -10.01 -1.34
N PHE A 99 0.48 -10.12 -2.58
CA PHE A 99 1.63 -10.96 -2.93
C PHE A 99 2.98 -10.25 -2.77
N MET A 100 3.00 -8.93 -2.66
CA MET A 100 4.22 -8.18 -2.36
C MET A 100 4.73 -8.50 -0.96
N ASN A 101 5.94 -9.03 -0.88
CA ASN A 101 6.60 -9.50 0.34
C ASN A 101 7.88 -8.73 0.71
N PHE A 102 8.34 -7.80 -0.13
CA PHE A 102 9.53 -6.97 0.12
C PHE A 102 9.26 -5.50 -0.18
N ILE A 103 9.91 -4.61 0.58
CA ILE A 103 9.91 -3.18 0.22
C ILE A 103 10.71 -2.97 -1.07
N PRO A 104 10.20 -2.15 -2.01
CA PRO A 104 10.84 -1.90 -3.29
C PRO A 104 12.02 -0.91 -3.20
N VAL A 105 12.99 -1.23 -2.35
CA VAL A 105 14.28 -0.52 -2.19
C VAL A 105 15.42 -1.52 -2.24
N ARG A 106 16.65 -1.06 -2.48
CA ARG A 106 17.83 -1.94 -2.47
C ARG A 106 18.05 -2.45 -1.04
N GLY A 107 18.05 -3.77 -0.86
CA GLY A 107 18.12 -4.39 0.48
C GLY A 107 16.83 -4.22 1.30
N GLY A 108 15.67 -4.12 0.63
CA GLY A 108 14.38 -3.97 1.27
C GLY A 108 14.10 -5.09 2.28
N LYS A 109 13.63 -4.70 3.47
CA LYS A 109 13.19 -5.65 4.49
C LYS A 109 11.98 -6.46 3.99
N PRO A 110 11.79 -7.69 4.48
CA PRO A 110 10.56 -8.43 4.24
C PRO A 110 9.39 -7.73 4.94
N CYS A 111 8.29 -7.54 4.22
CA CYS A 111 7.12 -6.81 4.70
C CYS A 111 5.82 -7.36 4.13
N VAL A 112 4.71 -7.06 4.79
CA VAL A 112 3.36 -7.39 4.33
C VAL A 112 2.60 -6.10 4.05
N PHE A 113 2.13 -5.93 2.83
CA PHE A 113 1.24 -4.82 2.48
C PHE A 113 -0.21 -5.19 2.82
N ARG A 114 -0.72 -4.59 3.89
CA ARG A 114 -2.11 -4.78 4.32
C ARG A 114 -3.00 -3.68 3.77
N VAL A 115 -3.94 -4.03 2.91
CA VAL A 115 -5.03 -3.12 2.52
C VAL A 115 -6.01 -3.02 3.69
N VAL A 116 -6.20 -1.80 4.17
CA VAL A 116 -6.89 -1.50 5.43
C VAL A 116 -8.32 -1.02 5.17
N HIS A 117 -8.50 -0.20 4.13
CA HIS A 117 -9.79 0.36 3.75
C HIS A 117 -9.83 0.67 2.25
N VAL A 118 -11.02 0.58 1.65
CA VAL A 118 -11.26 0.96 0.25
C VAL A 118 -12.47 1.89 0.18
N SER A 119 -12.30 3.07 -0.41
CA SER A 119 -13.37 4.05 -0.57
C SER A 119 -13.45 4.60 -1.99
N GLY A 120 -14.57 5.25 -2.32
CA GLY A 120 -14.73 6.02 -3.56
C GLY A 120 -14.26 7.47 -3.45
N THR A 121 -14.03 7.99 -2.25
CA THR A 121 -13.63 9.38 -2.01
C THR A 121 -12.41 9.46 -1.09
N MET A 122 -11.52 10.41 -1.38
CA MET A 122 -10.30 10.66 -0.59
C MET A 122 -10.64 11.04 0.86
N ARG A 123 -11.61 11.94 1.06
CA ARG A 123 -12.06 12.37 2.39
C ARG A 123 -12.42 11.22 3.33
N LYS A 124 -13.16 10.21 2.83
CA LYS A 124 -13.50 9.04 3.65
C LYS A 124 -12.27 8.21 4.00
N VAL A 125 -11.30 8.09 3.09
CA VAL A 125 -10.05 7.38 3.38
C VAL A 125 -9.22 8.11 4.44
N GLU A 126 -9.18 9.44 4.38
CA GLU A 126 -8.50 10.27 5.38
C GLU A 126 -9.16 10.13 6.75
N GLU A 127 -10.49 10.22 6.81
CA GLU A 127 -11.26 10.00 8.05
C GLU A 127 -10.99 8.62 8.65
N GLU A 128 -10.91 7.57 7.82
CA GLU A 128 -10.54 6.21 8.25
C GLU A 128 -9.09 6.11 8.76
N ALA A 129 -8.14 6.77 8.08
CA ALA A 129 -6.74 6.81 8.50
C ALA A 129 -6.60 7.49 9.86
N ILE A 130 -7.28 8.62 10.07
CA ILE A 130 -7.29 9.36 11.34
C ILE A 130 -7.96 8.52 12.44
N ARG A 131 -9.10 7.89 12.16
CA ARG A 131 -9.79 7.05 13.15
C ARG A 131 -8.90 5.90 13.62
N ARG A 132 -8.16 5.28 12.71
CA ARG A 132 -7.23 4.19 13.04
C ARG A 132 -6.00 4.66 13.79
N ALA A 133 -5.45 5.81 13.43
CA ALA A 133 -4.35 6.41 14.17
C ALA A 133 -4.75 6.67 15.64
N ARG A 134 -5.96 7.19 15.87
CA ARG A 134 -6.50 7.39 17.22
C ARG A 134 -6.75 6.10 18.01
N SER A 135 -6.99 4.99 17.33
CA SER A 135 -7.19 3.68 17.97
C SER A 135 -5.88 2.95 18.30
N LEU A 136 -4.75 3.44 17.78
CA LEU A 136 -3.41 2.88 18.00
C LEU A 136 -2.67 3.56 19.16
N ILE A 137 -3.14 4.74 19.57
CA ILE A 137 -2.72 5.47 20.77
C ILE A 137 -3.54 4.93 21.94
#